data_AF-D7BBW1-F1
#
_entry.id   AF-D7BBW1-F1
#
_cell.length_a   1.000
_cell.length_b   1.000
_cell.length_c   1.000
_cell.angle_alpha   90.00
_cell.angle_beta   90.00
_cell.angle_gamma   90.00
#
_symmetry.space_group_name_H-M   'P 1'
#
loop_
_entity.id
_entity.type
_entity.pdbx_description
1 polymer ?
#
loop_
_entity_poly.entity_id
_entity_poly.type
_entity_poly.pdbx_seq_one_letter_code
_entity_poly.pdbx_strand_id
1 'polypeptide(L)'
;MVNRIAEKLLEDEGLTEGLSDEQAQELLSWLMEIAEELAAQQSSEASLSRDSSEAGGPMAQLHRLGREMARLSRSFNVPIEELIDLVELAWEDPEAPPTPPAMRA
;
A
#
# COMPACT_ATOMS: atom_id res chain seq x y z
N MET A 1 14.51 -8.93 3.68
CA MET A 1 14.18 -7.49 3.85
C MET A 1 12.72 -7.32 4.22
N VAL A 2 11.82 -8.00 3.49
CA VAL A 2 10.37 -8.13 3.75
C VAL A 2 10.00 -8.33 5.24
N ASN A 3 10.69 -9.21 5.98
CA ASN A 3 10.36 -9.46 7.40
C ASN A 3 10.40 -8.20 8.28
N ARG A 4 11.32 -7.26 8.04
CA ARG A 4 11.40 -6.00 8.81
C ARG A 4 10.29 -5.00 8.44
N ILE A 5 9.75 -5.11 7.24
CA ILE A 5 8.68 -4.23 6.76
C ILE A 5 7.37 -4.67 7.41
N ALA A 6 7.08 -5.98 7.36
CA ALA A 6 5.93 -6.57 8.03
C ALA A 6 5.95 -6.30 9.54
N GLU A 7 7.09 -6.49 10.22
CA GLU A 7 7.24 -6.19 11.65
C GLU A 7 6.86 -4.73 11.96
N LYS A 8 7.35 -3.76 11.17
CA LYS A 8 7.04 -2.35 11.40
C LYS A 8 5.59 -1.99 11.16
N LEU A 9 4.95 -2.53 10.11
CA LEU A 9 3.52 -2.30 9.86
C LEU A 9 2.67 -2.89 10.99
N LEU A 10 3.00 -4.08 11.47
CA LEU A 10 2.27 -4.76 12.54
C LEU A 10 2.41 -4.07 13.91
N GLU A 11 3.47 -3.29 14.14
CA GLU A 11 3.64 -2.48 15.36
C GLU A 11 2.69 -1.27 15.40
N ASP A 12 2.05 -0.91 14.29
CA ASP A 12 1.18 0.25 14.22
C ASP A 12 -0.28 -0.10 14.54
N GLU A 13 -0.62 0.02 15.83
CA GLU A 13 -1.98 -0.20 16.36
C GLU A 13 -3.05 0.66 15.65
N GLY A 14 -2.67 1.80 15.07
CA GLY A 14 -3.59 2.67 14.35
C GLY A 14 -4.06 2.12 12.99
N LEU A 15 -3.40 1.08 12.46
CA LEU A 15 -3.77 0.44 11.19
C LEU A 15 -4.94 -0.52 11.34
N THR A 16 -5.09 -1.12 12.52
CA THR A 16 -6.10 -2.17 12.77
C THR A 16 -7.26 -1.66 13.64
N GLU A 17 -7.08 -0.51 14.30
CA GLU A 17 -8.11 0.07 15.15
C GLU A 17 -9.43 0.27 14.37
N GLY A 18 -10.52 -0.29 14.88
CA GLY A 18 -11.86 -0.09 14.34
C GLY A 18 -12.16 -0.77 13.00
N LEU A 19 -11.26 -1.60 12.48
CA LEU A 19 -11.50 -2.52 11.38
C LEU A 19 -11.87 -3.91 11.93
N SER A 20 -12.57 -4.73 11.14
CA SER A 20 -12.69 -6.17 11.45
C SER A 20 -11.34 -6.87 11.20
N ASP A 21 -11.17 -8.08 11.74
CA ASP A 21 -9.94 -8.87 11.51
C ASP A 21 -9.69 -9.12 10.01
N GLU A 22 -10.77 -9.36 9.26
CA GLU A 22 -10.72 -9.58 7.81
C GLU A 22 -10.28 -8.30 7.08
N GLN A 23 -10.86 -7.15 7.43
CA GLN A 23 -10.48 -5.85 6.85
C GLN A 23 -9.05 -5.45 7.22
N ALA A 24 -8.65 -5.68 8.47
CA ALA A 24 -7.28 -5.44 8.91
C ALA A 24 -6.29 -6.31 8.12
N GLN A 25 -6.63 -7.57 7.88
CA GLN A 25 -5.82 -8.48 7.08
C GLN A 25 -5.69 -8.00 5.63
N GLU A 26 -6.79 -7.62 4.98
CA GLU A 26 -6.79 -7.11 3.60
C GLU A 26 -5.92 -5.84 3.48
N LEU A 27 -6.10 -4.87 4.38
CA LEU A 27 -5.29 -3.65 4.40
C LEU A 27 -3.80 -3.93 4.58
N LEU A 28 -3.46 -4.82 5.52
CA LEU A 28 -2.07 -5.19 5.77
C LEU A 28 -1.46 -5.94 4.59
N SER A 29 -2.21 -6.84 3.97
CA SER A 29 -1.77 -7.56 2.76
C SER A 29 -1.43 -6.57 1.65
N TRP A 30 -2.34 -5.64 1.36
CA TRP A 30 -2.15 -4.63 0.34
C TRP A 30 -0.97 -3.69 0.62
N LEU A 31 -0.82 -3.22 1.86
CA LEU A 31 0.33 -2.38 2.24
C LEU A 31 1.67 -3.13 2.13
N MET A 32 1.69 -4.44 2.36
CA MET A 32 2.88 -5.26 2.19
C MET A 32 3.27 -5.39 0.71
N GLU A 33 2.31 -5.58 -0.19
CA GLU A 33 2.56 -5.64 -1.64
C GLU A 33 3.20 -4.34 -2.15
N ILE A 34 2.64 -3.18 -1.79
CA ILE A 34 3.22 -1.88 -2.14
C ILE A 34 4.63 -1.73 -1.56
N ALA A 35 4.83 -2.16 -0.31
CA ALA A 35 6.13 -2.05 0.33
C ALA A 35 7.20 -2.93 -0.31
N GLU A 36 6.82 -4.12 -0.78
CA GLU A 36 7.70 -5.01 -1.54
C GLU A 36 8.06 -4.41 -2.90
N GLU A 37 7.09 -3.83 -3.61
CA GLU A 37 7.33 -3.14 -4.88
C GLU A 37 8.29 -1.95 -4.71
N LEU A 38 8.04 -1.09 -3.73
CA LEU A 38 8.92 0.04 -3.40
C LEU A 38 10.31 -0.42 -3.00
N ALA A 39 10.44 -1.54 -2.28
CA ALA A 39 11.74 -2.11 -1.93
C ALA A 39 12.49 -2.65 -3.18
N ALA A 40 11.76 -3.26 -4.12
CA ALA A 40 12.32 -3.75 -5.38
C ALA A 40 12.78 -2.60 -6.29
N GLN A 41 11.99 -1.53 -6.39
CA GLN A 41 12.35 -0.30 -7.14
C GLN A 41 13.60 0.37 -6.56
N GLN A 42 13.66 0.54 -5.24
CA GLN A 42 14.84 1.09 -4.56
C GLN A 42 16.09 0.23 -4.76
N SER A 43 15.97 -1.10 -4.82
CA SER A 43 17.11 -1.97 -5.11
C SER A 43 17.67 -1.77 -6.52
N SER A 44 16.83 -1.34 -7.46
CA SER A 44 17.22 -1.01 -8.84
C SER A 44 17.79 0.41 -8.95
N GLU A 45 17.23 1.38 -8.22
CA GLU A 45 17.66 2.79 -8.22
C GLU A 45 18.87 3.08 -7.32
N ALA A 46 19.17 2.24 -6.33
CA ALA A 46 20.35 2.34 -5.48
C ALA A 46 21.68 2.27 -6.27
N SER A 47 21.63 1.83 -7.53
CA SER A 47 22.78 1.87 -8.44
C SER A 47 23.02 3.24 -9.08
N LEU A 48 22.11 4.22 -8.97
CA LEU A 48 22.17 5.48 -9.73
C LEU A 48 22.16 6.78 -8.92
N SER A 49 21.68 6.84 -7.67
CA SER A 49 21.61 8.13 -6.94
C SER A 49 21.78 8.02 -5.43
N ARG A 50 22.95 8.43 -4.93
CA ARG A 50 23.28 8.58 -3.49
C ARG A 50 22.96 10.00 -2.99
N ASP A 51 21.80 10.53 -3.32
CA ASP A 51 21.37 11.85 -2.84
C ASP A 51 19.84 11.94 -2.74
N SER A 52 19.28 11.29 -1.72
CA SER A 52 17.86 11.47 -1.36
C SER A 52 17.75 11.53 0.16
N SER A 53 18.07 12.70 0.72
CA SER A 53 17.76 13.08 2.10
C SER A 53 16.57 14.02 2.11
N GLU A 54 15.39 13.62 1.64
CA GLU A 54 14.18 14.42 1.86
C GLU A 54 12.95 13.54 2.12
N ALA A 55 12.20 13.93 3.16
CA ALA A 55 10.97 13.36 3.68
C ALA A 55 11.06 11.94 4.27
N GLY A 56 10.37 11.72 5.40
CA GLY A 56 10.34 10.42 6.09
C GLY A 56 10.18 9.28 5.09
N GLY A 57 11.11 8.31 5.15
CA GLY A 57 11.29 7.33 4.08
C GLY A 57 10.01 6.57 3.70
N PRO A 58 10.02 5.82 2.58
CA PRO A 58 8.83 5.17 2.00
C PRO A 58 7.96 4.41 3.01
N MET A 59 8.59 3.86 4.05
CA MET A 59 7.89 3.26 5.19
C MET A 59 6.95 4.22 5.95
N ALA A 60 7.40 5.43 6.28
CA ALA A 60 6.58 6.42 6.99
C ALA A 60 5.38 6.88 6.15
N GLN A 61 5.54 6.91 4.81
CA GLN A 61 4.47 7.23 3.88
C GLN A 61 3.42 6.13 3.84
N LEU A 62 3.86 4.85 3.81
CA LEU A 62 2.96 3.69 3.90
C LEU A 62 2.16 3.65 5.21
N HIS A 63 2.80 3.90 6.35
CA HIS A 63 2.10 4.01 7.63
C HIS A 63 1.03 5.10 7.60
N ARG A 64 1.37 6.27 7.05
CA ARG A 64 0.42 7.37 6.92
C ARG A 64 -0.76 7.00 6.01
N LEU A 65 -0.49 6.36 4.87
CA LEU A 65 -1.52 5.88 3.96
C LEU A 65 -2.46 4.90 4.65
N GLY A 66 -1.91 3.84 5.26
CA GLY A 66 -2.70 2.83 5.95
C GLY A 66 -3.59 3.41 7.06
N ARG A 67 -3.07 4.36 7.84
CA ARG A 67 -3.86 5.04 8.88
C ARG A 67 -5.00 5.88 8.30
N GLU A 68 -4.76 6.59 7.20
CA GLU A 68 -5.84 7.34 6.53
C GLU A 68 -6.88 6.39 5.92
N MET A 69 -6.48 5.25 5.35
CA MET A 69 -7.40 4.24 4.84
C MET A 69 -8.31 3.68 5.95
N ALA A 70 -7.71 3.25 7.07
CA ALA A 70 -8.45 2.78 8.25
C ALA A 70 -9.40 3.85 8.81
N ARG A 71 -8.91 5.10 8.87
CA ARG A 71 -9.72 6.26 9.29
C ARG A 71 -10.89 6.52 8.35
N LEU A 72 -10.68 6.49 7.04
CA LEU A 72 -11.72 6.72 6.03
C LEU A 72 -12.78 5.62 6.09
N SER A 73 -12.37 4.35 6.17
CA SER A 73 -13.27 3.21 6.32
C SER A 73 -14.20 3.40 7.51
N ARG A 74 -13.66 3.76 8.69
CA ARG A 74 -14.44 4.05 9.88
C ARG A 74 -15.32 5.29 9.76
N SER A 75 -14.78 6.39 9.24
CA SER A 75 -15.46 7.69 9.22
C SER A 75 -16.65 7.70 8.27
N PHE A 76 -16.56 6.94 7.18
CA PHE A 76 -17.58 6.88 6.13
C PHE A 76 -18.34 5.54 6.09
N ASN A 77 -17.99 4.59 6.96
CA ASN A 77 -18.55 3.24 6.99
C ASN A 77 -18.46 2.52 5.63
N VAL A 78 -17.30 2.67 4.97
CA VAL A 78 -16.98 2.04 3.68
C VAL A 78 -16.04 0.86 3.93
N PRO A 79 -16.26 -0.32 3.34
CA PRO A 79 -15.33 -1.45 3.44
C PRO A 79 -13.92 -1.08 2.96
N ILE A 80 -12.90 -1.65 3.58
CA ILE A 80 -11.52 -1.28 3.28
C ILE A 80 -11.12 -1.72 1.87
N GLU A 81 -11.69 -2.84 1.42
CA GLU A 81 -11.54 -3.43 0.10
C GLU A 81 -12.02 -2.46 -0.97
N GLU A 82 -13.18 -1.82 -0.77
CA GLU A 82 -13.71 -0.80 -1.68
C GLU A 82 -12.79 0.43 -1.74
N LEU A 83 -12.18 0.82 -0.62
CA LEU A 83 -11.22 1.93 -0.62
C LEU A 83 -9.93 1.55 -1.35
N ILE A 84 -9.46 0.31 -1.18
CA ILE A 84 -8.29 -0.22 -1.90
C ILE A 84 -8.55 -0.18 -3.40
N ASP A 85 -9.68 -0.74 -3.85
CA ASP A 85 -10.09 -0.74 -5.27
C ASP A 85 -10.10 0.68 -5.85
N LEU A 86 -10.64 1.66 -5.12
CA LEU A 86 -10.69 3.05 -5.56
C LEU A 86 -9.30 3.67 -5.69
N VAL A 87 -8.41 3.34 -4.77
CA VAL A 87 -7.04 3.84 -4.76
C VAL A 87 -6.23 3.20 -5.88
N GLU A 88 -6.38 1.90 -6.11
CA GLU A 88 -5.76 1.19 -7.24
C GLU A 88 -6.26 1.74 -8.57
N LEU A 89 -7.56 1.96 -8.71
CA LEU A 89 -8.14 2.58 -9.90
C LEU A 89 -7.59 3.99 -10.15
N ALA A 90 -7.36 4.77 -9.07
CA ALA A 90 -6.79 6.11 -9.18
C ALA A 90 -5.28 6.10 -9.48
N TRP A 91 -4.58 5.01 -9.14
CA TRP A 91 -3.16 4.81 -9.46
C TRP A 91 -2.94 4.19 -10.84
N GLU A 92 -3.94 3.52 -11.41
CA GLU A 92 -3.88 3.06 -12.79
C GLU A 92 -3.79 4.27 -13.74
N ASP A 93 -2.86 4.21 -14.69
CA ASP A 93 -2.66 5.28 -15.66
C ASP A 93 -3.93 5.43 -16.51
N PRO A 94 -4.65 6.57 -16.46
CA PRO A 94 -5.89 6.75 -17.20
C PRO A 94 -5.67 6.73 -18.72
N GLU A 95 -4.43 6.83 -19.19
CA GLU A 95 -4.04 6.74 -20.60
C GLU A 95 -3.46 5.37 -20.99
N ALA A 96 -3.34 4.42 -20.05
CA ALA A 96 -2.89 3.06 -20.39
C ALA A 96 -3.92 2.37 -21.31
N PRO A 97 -3.47 1.71 -22.39
CA PRO A 97 -4.38 0.97 -23.25
C PRO A 97 -5.05 -0.16 -22.45
N PRO A 98 -6.38 -0.37 -22.59
CA PRO A 98 -7.08 -1.41 -21.83
C PRO A 98 -6.40 -2.75 -22.07
N THR A 99 -6.04 -3.45 -20.99
CA THR A 99 -5.47 -4.79 -21.08
C THR A 99 -6.47 -5.69 -21.81
N PRO A 100 -6.13 -6.25 -22.98
CA PRO A 100 -7.07 -7.09 -23.71
C PRO A 100 -7.41 -8.31 -22.85
N PRO A 101 -8.68 -8.75 -22.82
CA PRO A 101 -9.08 -9.89 -22.02
C PRO A 101 -8.22 -11.08 -22.42
N ALA A 102 -7.61 -11.73 -21.43
CA ALA A 102 -6.82 -12.93 -21.66
C ALA A 102 -7.71 -13.97 -22.35
N MET A 103 -7.58 -14.09 -23.67
CA MET A 103 -8.22 -15.14 -24.43
C MET A 103 -7.62 -16.45 -23.93
N ARG A 104 -8.34 -17.11 -23.01
CA ARG A 104 -8.08 -18.50 -22.64
C ARG A 104 -8.25 -19.32 -23.93
N ALA A 105 -7.13 -19.83 -24.44
CA ALA A 105 -7.08 -20.74 -25.58
C ALA A 105 -7.49 -22.16 -25.17
#